data_AF-A0A973HWU7-F1
#
_entry.id   AF-A0A973HWU7-F1
#
_cell.length_a   1.000
_cell.length_b   1.000
_cell.length_c   1.000
_cell.angle_alpha   90.00
_cell.angle_beta   90.00
_cell.angle_gamma   90.00
#
_symmetry.space_group_name_H-M   'P 1'
#
loop_
_entity.id
_entity.type
_entity.pdbx_description
1 polymer ?
#
loop_
_entity_poly.entity_id
_entity_poly.type
_entity_poly.pdbx_seq_one_letter_code
_entity_poly.pdbx_strand_id
1 'polypeptide(L)'
;KESTLQREAYFLDYAEKVRAQVDTPLVVTGGFRSSKAMQGALDTGATDFIGVARTTAVDPDFPNKLIADQNHQQQLKKLTTGKPAIDKMAMLDITWYEAQLARAGYYLV
;
A
#
# COMPACT_ATOMS: atom_id res chain seq x y z
N LYS A 1 1.21 10.63 -11.02
CA LYS A 1 1.92 11.26 -9.87
C LYS A 1 0.92 11.89 -8.89
N GLU A 2 -0.06 12.67 -9.36
CA GLU A 2 -1.12 13.25 -8.53
C GLU A 2 -2.07 12.22 -7.88
N SER A 3 -2.37 11.12 -8.59
CA SER A 3 -3.29 10.08 -8.12
C SER A 3 -2.78 9.22 -6.97
N THR A 4 -1.48 9.26 -6.65
CA THR A 4 -0.93 8.52 -5.50
C THR A 4 -1.14 9.32 -4.22
N LEU A 5 -0.74 10.59 -4.22
CA LEU A 5 -0.93 11.49 -3.08
C LEU A 5 -2.41 11.68 -2.75
N GLN A 6 -3.28 11.85 -3.76
CA GLN A 6 -4.73 11.94 -3.55
C GLN A 6 -5.32 10.67 -2.92
N ARG A 7 -4.79 9.49 -3.26
CA ARG A 7 -5.26 8.23 -2.65
C ARG A 7 -4.76 8.06 -1.22
N GLU A 8 -3.53 8.46 -0.93
CA GLU A 8 -2.99 8.46 0.43
C GLU A 8 -3.80 9.39 1.34
N ALA A 9 -4.10 10.60 0.88
CA ALA A 9 -4.92 11.56 1.62
C ALA A 9 -6.36 11.05 1.86
N TYR A 10 -6.97 10.41 0.87
CA TYR A 10 -8.36 9.92 1.00
C TYR A 10 -8.57 8.97 2.19
N PHE A 11 -7.65 8.04 2.42
CA PHE A 11 -7.80 7.07 3.52
C PHE A 11 -7.50 7.69 4.88
N LEU A 12 -6.60 8.67 4.93
CA LEU A 12 -6.27 9.39 6.17
C LEU A 12 -7.41 10.28 6.63
N ASP A 13 -8.04 11.04 5.73
CA ASP A 13 -9.21 11.87 6.06
C ASP A 13 -10.35 11.06 6.67
N TYR A 14 -10.52 9.80 6.22
CA TYR A 14 -11.49 8.89 6.81
C TYR A 14 -11.04 8.36 8.17
N ALA A 15 -9.77 7.95 8.28
CA ALA A 15 -9.20 7.45 9.53
C ALA A 15 -9.28 8.49 10.66
N GLU A 16 -9.00 9.76 10.38
CA GLU A 16 -9.13 10.86 11.34
C GLU A 16 -10.56 11.03 11.86
N LYS A 17 -11.55 10.91 10.98
CA LYS A 17 -12.98 10.96 11.37
C LYS A 17 -13.37 9.78 12.26
N VAL A 18 -12.83 8.60 11.98
CA VAL A 18 -13.04 7.42 12.82
C VAL A 18 -12.33 7.58 14.16
N ARG A 19 -11.11 8.12 14.16
CA ARG A 19 -10.31 8.34 15.37
C ARG A 19 -11.04 9.21 16.39
N ALA A 20 -11.79 10.22 15.93
CA ALA A 20 -12.59 11.09 16.79
C ALA A 20 -13.75 10.37 17.51
N GLN A 21 -14.08 9.13 17.12
CA GLN A 21 -15.24 8.39 17.62
C GLN A 21 -14.87 7.14 18.43
N VAL A 22 -13.61 6.72 18.41
CA VAL A 22 -13.17 5.47 19.04
C VAL A 22 -11.78 5.63 19.64
N ASP A 23 -11.51 4.96 20.75
CA ASP A 23 -10.16 4.86 21.36
C ASP A 23 -9.43 3.57 20.96
N THR A 24 -10.11 2.67 20.24
CA THR A 24 -9.54 1.39 19.79
C THR A 24 -8.41 1.61 18.78
N PRO A 25 -7.30 0.86 18.82
CA PRO A 25 -6.23 1.00 17.83
C PRO A 25 -6.74 0.89 16.38
N LEU A 26 -6.29 1.79 15.52
CA LEU A 26 -6.66 1.88 14.11
C LEU A 26 -5.50 1.42 13.22
N VAL A 27 -5.87 0.69 12.16
CA VAL A 27 -4.96 0.25 11.12
C VAL A 27 -5.48 0.69 9.76
N VAL A 28 -4.72 1.53 9.06
CA VAL A 28 -5.02 1.91 7.67
C VAL A 28 -4.21 1.01 6.73
N THR A 29 -4.89 0.14 5.98
CA THR A 29 -4.27 -0.96 5.22
C THR A 29 -3.98 -0.67 3.74
N GLY A 30 -4.28 0.53 3.26
CA GLY A 30 -4.20 0.85 1.84
C GLY A 30 -3.84 2.30 1.55
N GLY A 31 -3.25 2.52 0.37
CA GLY A 31 -2.92 3.84 -0.15
C GLY A 31 -1.43 4.17 -0.09
N PHE A 32 -0.74 3.76 0.98
CA PHE A 32 0.64 4.17 1.24
C PHE A 32 1.68 3.59 0.26
N ARG A 33 2.59 4.47 -0.15
CA ARG A 33 3.69 4.19 -1.10
C ARG A 33 5.01 4.83 -0.70
N SER A 34 5.04 5.68 0.33
CA SER A 34 6.25 6.42 0.74
C SER A 34 6.44 6.45 2.25
N SER A 35 7.69 6.49 2.70
CA SER A 35 8.05 6.62 4.12
C SER A 35 7.47 7.90 4.73
N LYS A 36 7.53 9.02 3.99
CA LYS A 36 7.00 10.31 4.47
C LYS A 36 5.51 10.27 4.75
N ALA A 37 4.72 9.68 3.85
CA ALA A 37 3.28 9.59 4.03
C ALA A 37 2.92 8.69 5.23
N MET A 38 3.62 7.56 5.37
CA MET A 38 3.41 6.64 6.50
C MET A 38 3.83 7.26 7.83
N GLN A 39 5.01 7.88 7.90
CA GLN A 39 5.49 8.54 9.10
C GLN A 39 4.56 9.71 9.47
N GLY A 40 4.15 10.53 8.51
CA GLY A 40 3.21 11.61 8.76
C GLY A 40 1.87 11.11 9.33
N ALA A 41 1.34 10.00 8.82
CA ALA A 41 0.11 9.40 9.33
C ALA A 41 0.22 8.89 10.78
N LEU A 42 1.40 8.37 11.14
CA LEU A 42 1.70 7.92 12.49
C LEU A 42 1.92 9.12 13.43
N ASP A 43 2.68 10.12 12.99
CA ASP A 43 3.02 11.32 13.78
C ASP A 43 1.78 12.15 14.13
N THR A 44 0.80 12.22 13.22
CA THR A 44 -0.47 12.93 13.50
C THR A 44 -1.44 12.12 14.36
N GLY A 45 -1.18 10.84 14.59
CA GLY A 45 -2.11 9.93 15.27
C GLY A 45 -3.35 9.58 14.44
N ALA A 46 -3.34 9.83 13.12
CA ALA A 46 -4.43 9.46 12.22
C ALA A 46 -4.65 7.93 12.18
N THR A 47 -3.59 7.16 12.42
CA THR A 47 -3.62 5.70 12.55
C THR A 47 -2.52 5.23 13.49
N ASP A 48 -2.73 4.11 14.16
CA ASP A 48 -1.76 3.52 15.08
C ASP A 48 -0.83 2.54 14.34
N PHE A 49 -1.33 1.92 13.26
CA PHE A 49 -0.56 1.02 12.42
C PHE A 49 -0.81 1.28 10.93
N ILE A 50 0.19 0.93 10.12
CA ILE A 50 0.15 1.00 8.67
C ILE A 50 0.13 -0.42 8.11
N GLY A 51 -0.93 -0.78 7.38
CA GLY A 51 -0.95 -2.01 6.62
C GLY A 51 -0.31 -1.84 5.25
N VAL A 52 0.54 -2.79 4.88
CA VAL A 52 1.21 -2.88 3.58
C VAL A 52 0.85 -4.21 2.91
N ALA A 53 0.52 -4.16 1.62
CA ALA A 53 0.08 -5.33 0.87
C ALA A 53 0.70 -5.38 -0.52
N ARG A 54 0.11 -4.69 -1.50
CA ARG A 54 0.60 -4.68 -2.90
C ARG A 54 2.04 -4.22 -3.05
N THR A 55 2.52 -3.34 -2.17
CA THR A 55 3.91 -2.89 -2.17
C THR A 55 4.86 -4.02 -1.79
N THR A 56 4.54 -4.76 -0.73
CA THR A 56 5.27 -5.93 -0.25
C THR A 56 5.19 -7.10 -1.24
N ALA A 57 4.06 -7.26 -1.94
CA ALA A 57 3.94 -8.26 -3.00
C ALA A 57 4.92 -7.98 -4.17
N VAL A 58 5.25 -6.72 -4.44
CA VAL A 58 6.20 -6.34 -5.51
C VAL A 58 7.63 -6.33 -5.01
N ASP A 59 7.84 -5.96 -3.74
CA ASP A 59 9.14 -5.85 -3.10
C ASP A 59 9.01 -6.32 -1.64
N PRO A 60 9.36 -7.58 -1.33
CA PRO A 60 9.22 -8.13 0.01
C PRO A 60 10.00 -7.36 1.09
N ASP A 61 11.07 -6.68 0.68
CA ASP A 61 11.94 -5.88 1.57
C ASP A 61 11.44 -4.44 1.75
N PHE A 62 10.30 -4.08 1.15
CA PHE A 62 9.71 -2.75 1.24
C PHE A 62 9.57 -2.24 2.69
N PRO A 63 9.12 -3.02 3.69
CA PRO A 63 9.06 -2.56 5.08
C PRO A 63 10.43 -2.12 5.63
N ASN A 64 11.49 -2.88 5.35
CA ASN A 64 12.84 -2.55 5.82
C ASN A 64 13.37 -1.30 5.13
N LYS A 65 13.10 -1.15 3.83
CA LYS A 65 13.48 0.06 3.07
C LYS A 65 12.78 1.31 3.56
N LEU A 66 11.52 1.20 3.98
CA LEU A 66 10.79 2.31 4.59
C LEU A 66 11.43 2.77 5.91
N ILE A 67 11.85 1.80 6.74
CA ILE A 67 12.51 2.07 8.03
C ILE A 67 13.92 2.65 7.81
N ALA A 68 14.66 2.14 6.82
CA ALA A 68 16.03 2.53 6.56
C ALA A 68 16.17 3.90 5.86
N ASP A 69 15.17 4.32 5.07
CA ASP A 69 15.20 5.56 4.32
C ASP A 69 13.87 6.34 4.41
N GLN A 70 13.92 7.50 5.07
CA GLN A 70 12.77 8.41 5.22
C GLN A 70 12.30 9.04 3.90
N ASN A 71 13.08 8.95 2.82
CA ASN A 71 12.71 9.39 1.49
C ASN A 71 12.31 8.23 0.57
N HIS A 72 12.29 6.99 1.08
CA HIS A 72 11.93 5.83 0.27
C HIS A 72 10.51 5.97 -0.27
N GLN A 73 10.35 5.63 -1.55
CA GLN A 73 9.07 5.57 -2.21
C GLN A 73 9.08 4.45 -3.24
N GLN A 74 8.00 3.67 -3.28
CA GLN A 74 7.79 2.66 -4.28
C GLN A 74 6.67 3.08 -5.24
N GLN A 75 6.94 3.02 -6.55
CA GLN A 75 5.93 3.25 -7.57
C GLN A 75 5.43 1.92 -8.12
N LEU A 76 4.14 1.65 -7.95
CA LEU A 76 3.51 0.51 -8.60
C LEU A 76 3.14 0.88 -10.03
N LYS A 77 3.68 0.12 -10.99
CA LYS A 77 3.30 0.24 -12.40
C LYS A 77 1.92 -0.40 -12.59
N LYS A 78 1.09 0.21 -13.43
CA LYS A 78 -0.16 -0.43 -13.87
C LYS A 78 0.21 -1.62 -14.74
N LEU A 79 -0.24 -2.81 -14.34
CA LEU A 79 -0.05 -4.02 -15.12
C LEU A 79 -1.01 -4.00 -16.31
N THR A 80 -0.48 -4.17 -17.52
CA THR A 80 -1.27 -4.14 -18.75
C THR A 80 -0.56 -4.92 -19.86
N THR A 81 -1.36 -5.61 -20.68
CA THR A 81 -0.95 -6.20 -21.96
C THR A 81 -1.01 -5.19 -23.11
N GLY A 82 -1.46 -3.96 -22.85
CA GLY A 82 -1.78 -2.95 -23.85
C GLY A 82 -3.17 -3.13 -24.49
N LYS A 83 -3.89 -4.22 -24.19
CA LYS A 83 -5.24 -4.51 -24.71
C LYS A 83 -6.25 -4.58 -23.56
N PRO A 84 -7.10 -3.56 -23.35
CA PRO A 84 -8.01 -3.49 -22.20
C PRO A 84 -8.96 -4.68 -22.04
N ALA A 85 -9.42 -5.26 -23.15
CA ALA A 85 -10.29 -6.45 -23.13
C ALA A 85 -9.56 -7.67 -22.54
N ILE A 86 -8.28 -7.85 -22.88
CA ILE A 86 -7.46 -8.95 -22.36
C ILE A 86 -7.13 -8.70 -20.88
N ASP A 87 -6.75 -7.47 -20.53
CA ASP A 87 -6.45 -7.10 -19.14
C ASP A 87 -7.64 -7.38 -18.21
N LYS A 88 -8.86 -7.08 -18.69
CA LYS A 88 -10.11 -7.36 -17.95
C LYS A 88 -10.43 -8.85 -17.90
N MET A 89 -10.35 -9.55 -19.02
CA MET A 89 -10.67 -10.98 -19.12
C MET A 89 -9.72 -11.83 -18.25
N ALA A 90 -8.43 -11.50 -18.24
CA ALA A 90 -7.42 -12.21 -17.45
C ALA A 90 -7.34 -11.74 -15.99
N MET A 91 -8.14 -10.73 -15.60
CA MET A 91 -8.04 -10.05 -14.30
C MET A 91 -6.58 -9.74 -13.94
N LEU A 92 -5.83 -9.23 -14.92
CA LEU A 92 -4.35 -9.26 -14.92
C LEU A 92 -3.73 -8.63 -13.67
N ASP A 93 -4.33 -7.56 -13.16
CA ASP A 93 -3.85 -6.89 -11.94
C ASP A 93 -3.90 -7.85 -10.75
N ILE A 94 -5.04 -8.52 -10.53
CA ILE A 94 -5.26 -9.42 -9.40
C ILE A 94 -4.41 -10.69 -9.52
N THR A 95 -4.51 -11.38 -10.66
CA THR A 95 -3.84 -12.68 -10.87
C THR A 95 -2.32 -12.55 -10.76
N TRP A 96 -1.75 -11.43 -11.21
CA TRP A 96 -0.32 -11.19 -11.07
C TRP A 96 0.11 -10.97 -9.62
N TYR A 97 -0.65 -10.21 -8.82
CA TYR A 97 -0.33 -10.01 -7.40
C TYR A 97 -0.50 -11.30 -6.60
N GLU A 98 -1.53 -12.10 -6.88
CA GLU A 98 -1.70 -13.43 -6.27
C GLU A 98 -0.50 -14.33 -6.57
N ALA A 99 -0.02 -14.33 -7.82
CA ALA A 99 1.18 -15.06 -8.18
C ALA A 99 2.42 -14.53 -7.43
N GLN A 100 2.54 -13.22 -7.20
CA GLN A 100 3.65 -12.69 -6.38
C GLN A 100 3.59 -13.17 -4.93
N LEU A 101 2.41 -13.10 -4.32
CA LEU A 101 2.20 -13.51 -2.94
C LEU A 101 2.47 -15.01 -2.78
N ALA A 102 2.00 -15.83 -3.73
CA ALA A 102 2.32 -17.24 -3.76
C ALA A 102 3.84 -17.46 -3.84
N ARG A 103 4.54 -16.76 -4.74
CA ARG A 103 6.01 -16.82 -4.84
C ARG A 103 6.69 -16.44 -3.53
N ALA A 104 6.30 -15.34 -2.89
CA ALA A 104 6.85 -14.93 -1.61
C ALA A 104 6.60 -15.98 -0.52
N GLY A 105 5.39 -16.56 -0.47
CA GLY A 105 5.04 -17.65 0.45
C GLY A 105 5.92 -18.89 0.26
N TYR A 106 6.24 -19.27 -0.97
CA TYR A 106 7.15 -20.40 -1.24
C TYR A 106 8.59 -20.20 -0.72
N TYR A 107 9.06 -18.97 -0.54
CA TYR A 107 10.40 -18.70 0.01
C TYR A 107 10.43 -18.59 1.54
N LEU A 108 9.26 -18.65 2.20
CA LEU A 108 9.11 -18.50 3.66
C LEU A 108 8.76 -19.83 4.37
N VAL A 109 8.63 -20.93 3.62
CA VAL A 109 8.41 -22.30 4.12
C VAL A 109 9.58 -23.18 3.68
#